data_AF-A0A916VNI4-F1
#
_entry.id   AF-A0A916VNI4-F1
#
_cell.length_a   1.000
_cell.length_b   1.000
_cell.length_c   1.000
_cell.angle_alpha   90.00
_cell.angle_beta   90.00
_cell.angle_gamma   90.00
#
_symmetry.space_group_name_H-M   'P 1'
#
loop_
_entity.id
_entity.type
_entity.pdbx_description
1 polymer ?
#
loop_
_entity_poly.entity_id
_entity_poly.type
_entity_poly.pdbx_seq_one_letter_code
_entity_poly.pdbx_strand_id
1 'polypeptide(L)'
;MTQAILTQIINQLEMLEPEELQQLNQKIKQYLTKRNGLDPQDAFHKSLINSGIIKKIKTPSYKPITERQLVQIEGKPISETIIEERR
;
A
#
# COMPACT_ATOMS: atom_id res chain seq x y z
N MET A 1 30.77 -0.17 -24.48
CA MET A 1 30.78 1.22 -23.96
C MET A 1 30.01 1.35 -22.64
N THR A 2 28.76 0.91 -22.55
CA THR A 2 27.91 1.04 -21.34
C THR A 2 28.35 0.18 -20.14
N GLN A 3 28.81 -1.05 -20.38
CA GLN A 3 29.30 -1.95 -19.31
C GLN A 3 30.55 -1.42 -18.61
N ALA A 4 31.47 -0.82 -19.37
CA ALA A 4 32.71 -0.25 -18.83
C ALA A 4 32.43 0.94 -17.89
N ILE A 5 31.41 1.74 -18.21
CA ILE A 5 30.98 2.86 -17.36
C ILE A 5 30.34 2.34 -16.07
N LEU A 6 29.50 1.30 -16.17
CA LEU A 6 28.88 0.67 -15.00
C LEU A 6 29.91 0.08 -14.03
N THR A 7 30.91 -0.64 -14.53
CA THR A 7 31.98 -1.19 -13.68
C THR A 7 32.82 -0.09 -13.04
N GLN A 8 33.05 1.02 -13.75
CA GLN A 8 33.76 2.17 -13.19
C GLN A 8 32.99 2.82 -12.04
N ILE A 9 31.67 2.95 -12.19
CA ILE A 9 30.78 3.49 -11.14
C ILE A 9 30.75 2.55 -9.92
N ILE A 10 30.72 1.23 -10.13
CA ILE A 10 30.74 0.24 -9.05
C ILE A 10 32.07 0.31 -8.27
N ASN A 11 33.20 0.40 -8.97
CA ASN A 11 34.50 0.53 -8.31
C ASN A 11 34.63 1.85 -7.54
N GLN A 12 34.02 2.93 -8.04
CA GLN A 12 33.97 4.20 -7.31
C GLN A 12 33.12 4.07 -6.03
N LEU A 13 31.98 3.37 -6.11
CA LEU A 13 31.09 3.06 -4.98
C LEU A 13 31.78 2.25 -3.87
N GLU A 14 32.63 1.30 -4.22
CA GLU A 14 33.39 0.49 -3.26
C GLU A 14 34.43 1.30 -2.47
N MET A 15 34.84 2.47 -2.98
CA MET A 15 35.79 3.37 -2.32
C MET A 15 35.12 4.44 -1.44
N LEU A 16 33.79 4.58 -1.47
CA LEU A 16 33.09 5.56 -0.64
C LEU A 16 32.93 5.05 0.80
N GLU A 17 33.01 5.99 1.74
CA GLU A 17 32.71 5.70 3.14
C GLU A 17 31.23 5.36 3.33
N PRO A 18 30.88 4.58 4.37
CA PRO A 18 29.51 4.16 4.63
C PRO A 18 28.53 5.34 4.78
N GLU A 19 28.97 6.49 5.29
CA GLU A 19 28.14 7.71 5.39
C GLU A 19 27.82 8.29 4.00
N GLU A 20 28.81 8.35 3.12
CA GLU A 20 28.63 8.87 1.76
C GLU A 20 27.76 7.94 0.92
N LEU A 21 27.89 6.62 1.11
CA LEU A 21 27.00 5.62 0.53
C LEU A 21 25.55 5.77 1.00
N GLN A 22 25.34 6.13 2.27
CA GLN A 22 24.00 6.44 2.78
C GLN A 22 23.43 7.70 2.13
N GLN A 23 24.22 8.78 2.03
CA GLN A 23 23.78 10.02 1.40
C GLN A 23 23.47 9.84 -0.09
N LEU A 24 24.29 9.05 -0.80
CA LEU A 24 24.07 8.71 -2.20
C LEU A 24 22.79 7.90 -2.37
N ASN A 25 22.57 6.88 -1.54
CA ASN A 25 21.32 6.11 -1.56
C ASN A 25 20.09 6.99 -1.30
N GLN A 26 20.18 7.95 -0.38
CA GLN A 26 19.09 8.89 -0.11
C GLN A 26 18.80 9.77 -1.33
N LYS A 27 19.83 10.34 -1.97
CA LYS A 27 19.66 11.13 -3.20
C LYS A 27 19.07 10.30 -4.34
N ILE A 28 19.56 9.07 -4.55
CA ILE A 28 19.02 8.15 -5.57
C ILE A 28 17.54 7.87 -5.31
N LYS A 29 17.17 7.58 -4.06
CA LYS A 29 15.77 7.37 -3.67
C LYS A 29 14.94 8.62 -3.96
N GLN A 30 15.39 9.81 -3.58
CA GLN A 30 14.68 11.06 -3.88
C GLN A 30 14.47 11.29 -5.39
N TYR A 31 15.50 11.01 -6.20
CA TYR A 31 15.40 11.12 -7.66
C TYR A 31 14.42 10.10 -8.25
N LEU A 32 14.42 8.85 -7.77
CA LEU A 32 13.52 7.80 -8.24
C LEU A 32 12.08 8.06 -7.81
N THR A 33 11.84 8.51 -6.57
CA THR A 33 10.51 8.88 -6.08
C THR A 33 9.94 10.06 -6.86
N LYS A 34 10.75 11.08 -7.16
CA LYS A 34 10.34 12.24 -7.95
C LYS A 34 10.05 11.90 -9.42
N ARG A 35 10.78 10.93 -9.99
CA ARG A 35 10.67 10.55 -11.41
C ARG A 35 9.56 9.54 -11.68
N ASN A 36 9.35 8.59 -10.78
CA ASN A 36 8.46 7.48 -11.05
C ASN A 36 7.02 7.73 -10.58
N GLY A 37 6.79 8.65 -9.63
CA GLY A 37 5.45 8.85 -9.06
C GLY A 37 4.81 7.56 -8.53
N LEU A 38 5.60 6.48 -8.41
CA LEU A 38 5.15 5.17 -8.01
C LEU A 38 4.99 5.23 -6.52
N ASP A 39 3.74 5.14 -6.09
CA ASP A 39 3.39 5.00 -4.69
C ASP A 39 4.22 3.83 -4.11
N PRO A 40 5.07 4.04 -3.10
CA PRO A 40 5.84 2.96 -2.47
C PRO A 40 4.94 1.79 -2.04
N GLN A 41 3.64 2.04 -1.78
CA GLN A 41 2.66 0.99 -1.54
C GLN A 41 2.47 0.05 -2.74
N ASP A 42 2.46 0.56 -3.97
CA ASP A 42 2.26 -0.27 -5.17
C ASP A 42 3.42 -1.25 -5.39
N ALA A 43 4.66 -0.81 -5.14
CA ALA A 43 5.82 -1.70 -5.24
C ALA A 43 5.78 -2.80 -4.16
N PHE A 44 5.43 -2.44 -2.93
CA PHE A 44 5.26 -3.37 -1.82
C PHE A 44 4.16 -4.40 -2.10
N HIS A 45 3.02 -3.92 -2.57
CA HIS A 45 1.86 -4.71 -2.97
C HIS A 45 2.16 -5.71 -4.11
N LYS A 46 2.90 -5.28 -5.13
CA LYS A 46 3.38 -6.17 -6.21
C LYS A 46 4.31 -7.25 -5.68
N SER A 47 5.18 -6.92 -4.73
CA SER A 47 6.07 -7.89 -4.07
C SER A 47 5.30 -8.98 -3.33
N LEU A 48 4.22 -8.61 -2.62
CA LEU A 48 3.34 -9.56 -1.90
C LEU A 48 2.56 -10.49 -2.84
N ILE A 49 2.22 -10.02 -4.03
CA ILE A 49 1.62 -10.87 -5.08
C ILE A 49 2.67 -11.83 -5.63
N ASN A 50 3.85 -11.32 -5.99
CA ASN A 50 4.92 -12.11 -6.60
C ASN A 50 5.46 -13.21 -5.66
N SER A 51 5.46 -12.96 -4.34
CA SER A 51 5.81 -13.95 -3.33
C SER A 51 4.72 -15.00 -3.08
N GLY A 52 3.54 -14.86 -3.70
CA GLY A 52 2.41 -15.77 -3.54
C GLY A 52 1.68 -15.64 -2.21
N ILE A 53 2.06 -14.66 -1.37
CA ILE A 53 1.41 -14.40 -0.07
C ILE A 53 -0.04 -13.92 -0.28
N ILE A 54 -0.27 -13.11 -1.33
CA ILE A 54 -1.59 -12.57 -1.65
C ILE A 54 -1.95 -12.89 -3.10
N LYS A 55 -3.11 -13.52 -3.33
CA LYS A 55 -3.58 -13.86 -4.70
C LYS A 55 -4.00 -12.65 -5.52
N LYS A 56 -4.63 -11.64 -4.89
CA LYS A 56 -5.15 -10.44 -5.56
C LYS A 56 -5.37 -9.32 -4.54
N ILE A 57 -4.98 -8.10 -4.90
CA ILE A 57 -5.34 -6.91 -4.13
C ILE A 57 -6.76 -6.51 -4.52
N LYS A 58 -7.66 -6.46 -3.54
CA LYS A 58 -9.02 -5.98 -3.75
C LYS A 58 -8.96 -4.47 -3.91
N THR A 59 -9.42 -3.96 -5.05
CA THR A 59 -9.69 -2.53 -5.19
C THR A 59 -10.81 -2.18 -4.22
N PRO A 60 -10.63 -1.16 -3.36
CA PRO A 60 -11.73 -0.70 -2.51
C PRO A 60 -12.86 -0.27 -3.43
N SER A 61 -13.97 -1.02 -3.39
CA SER A 61 -15.19 -0.63 -4.07
C SER A 61 -15.79 0.52 -3.27
N TYR A 62 -15.33 1.74 -3.54
CA TYR A 62 -15.95 2.97 -3.10
C TYR A 62 -17.25 3.17 -3.90
N LYS A 63 -18.18 2.21 -3.79
CA LYS A 63 -19.56 2.50 -4.14
C LYS A 63 -19.99 3.54 -3.11
N PRO A 64 -20.42 4.74 -3.52
CA PRO A 64 -21.07 5.64 -2.59
C PRO A 64 -22.18 4.82 -1.93
N ILE A 65 -22.24 4.86 -0.60
CA ILE A 65 -23.35 4.27 0.15
C ILE A 65 -24.55 5.17 -0.14
N THR A 66 -25.11 5.04 -1.33
CA THR A 66 -26.38 5.61 -1.71
C THR A 66 -27.40 4.75 -0.99
N GLU A 67 -27.78 5.20 0.21
CA GLU A 67 -28.92 4.71 0.98
C GLU A 67 -28.81 3.22 1.38
N ARG A 68 -28.34 2.99 2.61
CA ARG A 68 -28.46 1.67 3.23
C ARG A 68 -29.94 1.31 3.29
N GLN A 69 -30.33 0.27 2.56
CA GLN A 69 -31.70 -0.25 2.61
C GLN A 69 -31.98 -0.79 4.02
N LEU A 70 -33.12 -0.37 4.59
CA LEU A 70 -33.58 -0.93 5.86
C LEU A 70 -33.86 -2.42 5.67
N VAL A 71 -33.23 -3.24 6.50
CA VAL A 71 -33.52 -4.69 6.53
C VAL A 71 -34.91 -4.85 7.14
N GLN A 72 -35.83 -5.45 6.38
CA GLN A 72 -37.13 -5.82 6.92
C GLN A 72 -36.94 -6.98 7.89
N ILE A 73 -37.29 -6.76 9.15
CA ILE A 73 -37.21 -7.77 10.20
C ILE A 73 -38.59 -8.44 10.27
N GLU A 74 -38.64 -9.76 10.12
CA GLU A 74 -39.84 -10.54 10.41
C GLU A 74 -39.96 -10.72 11.93
N GLY A 75 -40.84 -9.95 12.57
CA GLY A 75 -41.12 -10.03 14.02
C GLY A 75 -41.24 -8.65 14.67
N LYS A 76 -41.76 -8.60 15.91
CA LYS A 76 -41.84 -7.35 16.68
C LYS A 76 -40.42 -6.82 16.93
N PRO A 77 -40.13 -5.54 16.64
CA PRO A 77 -38.83 -4.96 16.93
C PRO A 77 -38.57 -5.00 18.44
N ILE A 78 -37.33 -5.28 18.85
CA ILE A 78 -36.93 -5.36 20.27
C ILE A 78 -37.32 -4.09 21.04
N SER A 79 -37.38 -2.93 20.37
CA SER A 79 -37.84 -1.66 20.93
C SER A 79 -39.31 -1.67 21.37
N GLU A 80 -40.18 -2.46 20.75
CA GLU A 80 -41.56 -2.67 21.22
C GLU A 80 -41.60 -3.67 22.39
N THR A 81 -40.76 -4.72 22.36
CA THR A 81 -40.74 -5.75 23.42
C THR A 81 -40.33 -5.19 24.79
N ILE A 82 -39.44 -4.19 24.83
CA ILE A 82 -38.96 -3.59 26.09
C ILE A 82 -40.08 -2.82 26.83
N ILE A 83 -41.12 -2.36 26.12
CA ILE A 83 -42.21 -1.56 26.71
C ILE A 83 -43.23 -2.46 27.44
N GLU A 84 -43.41 -3.72 27.00
CA GLU A 84 -44.39 -4.64 27.58
C GLU A 84 -43.92 -5.25 28.93
N GLU A 85 -42.60 -5.40 29.17
CA GLU A 85 -42.06 -6.07 30.37
C GLU A 85 -42.01 -5.20 31.65
N ARG A 86 -42.30 -3.89 31.57
CA ARG A 86 -42.20 -2.94 32.71
C ARG A 86 -43.54 -2.47 33.29
N ARG A 87 -44.65 -3.13 32.97
CA ARG A 87 -45.94 -2.89 33.63
C ARG A 87 -46.32 -4.00 34.59
#